data_AF-A0A7T8KAL4-F1
#
_entry.id   AF-A0A7T8KAL4-F1
#
_cell.length_a   1.000
_cell.length_b   1.000
_cell.length_c   1.000
_cell.angle_alpha   90.00
_cell.angle_beta   90.00
_cell.angle_gamma   90.00
#
_symmetry.space_group_name_H-M   'P 1'
#
loop_
_entity.id
_entity.type
_entity.pdbx_description
1 polymer ?
#
loop_
_entity_poly.entity_id
_entity_poly.type
_entity_poly.pdbx_seq_one_letter_code
_entity_poly.pdbx_strand_id
1 'polypeptide(L)'
;PDPEGLEPVKQSPYSPDLNLCDRFLFRKLKHLLREDEFGGHEEATFVVQRAMRRVSEDELYDQLRKLRGHTATTSLQSEGIIVLIEKFFC
;
A
#
# COMPACT_ATOMS: atom_id res chain seq x y z
N PRO A 1 -14.93 8.80 -12.31
CA PRO A 1 -15.95 8.16 -11.46
C PRO A 1 -15.30 7.58 -10.20
N ASP A 2 -15.50 8.23 -9.06
CA ASP A 2 -15.20 7.63 -7.76
C ASP A 2 -15.91 6.28 -7.68
N PRO A 3 -15.21 5.20 -7.28
CA PRO A 3 -15.83 3.90 -7.30
C PRO A 3 -16.90 3.87 -6.19
N GLU A 4 -18.15 3.87 -6.64
CA GLU A 4 -19.38 4.15 -5.91
C GLU A 4 -19.37 3.55 -4.48
N GLY A 5 -19.47 4.43 -3.46
CA GLY A 5 -19.77 4.03 -2.08
C GLY A 5 -18.60 3.99 -1.08
N LEU A 6 -17.38 4.40 -1.45
CA LEU A 6 -16.28 4.49 -0.49
C LEU A 6 -16.12 5.90 0.07
N GLU A 7 -16.14 6.02 1.40
CA GLU A 7 -15.75 7.27 2.06
C GLU A 7 -14.23 7.45 2.00
N PRO A 8 -13.73 8.63 1.59
CA PRO A 8 -12.29 8.89 1.56
C PRO A 8 -11.72 8.94 2.98
N VAL A 9 -10.63 8.20 3.17
CA VAL A 9 -9.91 8.17 4.45
C VAL A 9 -9.21 9.50 4.68
N LYS A 10 -9.48 10.16 5.80
CA LYS A 10 -8.74 11.36 6.19
C LYS A 10 -7.29 10.99 6.50
N GLN A 11 -6.36 11.50 5.71
CA GLN A 11 -4.93 11.32 5.92
C GLN A 11 -4.32 12.64 6.43
N SER A 12 -3.54 12.56 7.51
CA SER A 12 -2.81 13.71 8.03
C SER A 12 -1.72 14.15 7.04
N PRO A 13 -1.51 15.47 6.85
CA PRO A 13 -0.41 15.98 6.05
C PRO A 13 0.94 15.39 6.48
N TYR A 14 1.84 15.15 5.52
CA TYR A 14 3.21 14.67 5.76
C TYR A 14 3.32 13.42 6.64
N SER A 15 2.31 12.54 6.61
CA SER A 15 2.28 11.31 7.43
C SER A 15 2.41 10.03 6.56
N PRO A 16 3.56 9.82 5.89
CA PRO A 16 3.78 8.63 5.04
C PRO A 16 3.88 7.34 5.86
N ASP A 17 4.08 7.45 7.17
CA ASP A 17 4.06 6.34 8.11
C ASP A 17 2.64 5.78 8.34
N LEU A 18 1.61 6.58 8.08
CA LEU A 18 0.21 6.17 8.13
C LEU A 18 -0.33 5.66 6.79
N ASN A 19 0.43 5.83 5.70
CA ASN A 19 0.07 5.36 4.39
C ASN A 19 0.72 3.98 4.12
N LEU A 20 -0.10 2.95 3.90
CA LEU A 20 0.41 1.59 3.65
C LEU A 20 1.22 1.48 2.36
N CYS A 21 0.89 2.27 1.35
CA CYS A 21 1.64 2.28 0.09
C CYS A 21 3.07 2.76 0.34
N ASP A 22 3.24 3.88 1.03
CA ASP A 22 4.56 4.46 1.33
C ASP A 22 5.35 3.63 2.36
N ARG A 23 4.68 3.19 3.43
CA ARG A 23 5.32 2.47 4.53
C ARG A 23 5.77 1.07 4.14
N PHE A 24 5.00 0.40 3.29
CA PHE A 24 5.21 -1.00 2.95
C PHE A 24 5.33 -1.24 1.45
N LEU A 25 4.27 -0.97 0.67
CA LEU A 25 4.16 -1.48 -0.70
C LEU A 25 5.30 -0.98 -1.60
N PHE A 26 5.55 0.32 -1.65
CA PHE A 26 6.61 0.90 -2.47
C PHE A 26 8.01 0.52 -1.98
N ARG A 27 8.19 0.35 -0.67
CA ARG A 27 9.46 -0.15 -0.12
C ARG A 27 9.71 -1.61 -0.51
N LYS A 28 8.67 -2.44 -0.46
CA LYS A 28 8.73 -3.84 -0.86
C LYS A 28 9.00 -3.96 -2.37
N LEU A 29 8.27 -3.22 -3.19
CA LEU A 29 8.50 -3.17 -4.63
C LEU A 29 9.91 -2.70 -4.95
N LYS A 30 10.39 -1.61 -4.34
CA LYS A 30 11.77 -1.14 -4.52
C LYS A 30 12.81 -2.21 -4.16
N HIS A 31 12.55 -3.01 -3.13
CA HIS A 31 13.44 -4.11 -2.76
C HIS A 31 13.38 -5.26 -3.78
N LEU A 32 12.18 -5.62 -4.25
CA LEU A 32 11.97 -6.69 -5.24
C LEU A 32 12.57 -6.34 -6.61
N LEU A 33 12.55 -5.06 -6.97
CA LEU A 33 12.98 -4.52 -8.25
C LEU A 33 14.42 -4.00 -8.25
N ARG A 34 15.15 -4.16 -7.14
CA ARG A 34 16.46 -3.51 -6.95
C ARG A 34 17.49 -3.88 -8.02
N GLU A 35 17.43 -5.12 -8.49
CA GLU A 35 18.37 -5.68 -9.46
C GLU A 35 17.79 -5.71 -10.89
N ASP A 36 16.54 -5.26 -11.07
CA ASP A 36 15.88 -5.22 -12.37
C ASP A 36 16.20 -3.89 -13.06
N GLU A 37 16.69 -3.96 -14.29
CA GLU A 37 16.80 -2.81 -15.20
C GLU A 37 15.69 -2.93 -16.26
N PHE A 38 15.12 -1.80 -16.68
CA PHE A 38 14.10 -1.77 -17.72
C PHE A 38 14.35 -0.60 -18.66
N GLY A 39 14.30 -0.88 -19.97
CA GLY A 39 14.63 0.07 -21.04
C GLY A 39 13.43 0.86 -21.57
N GLY A 40 12.22 0.57 -21.12
CA GLY A 40 11.01 1.21 -21.62
C GLY A 40 9.77 1.05 -20.73
N HIS A 41 8.72 1.80 -21.07
CA HIS A 41 7.49 1.86 -20.30
C HIS A 41 6.77 0.51 -20.20
N GLU A 42 6.70 -0.24 -21.30
CA GLU A 42 6.04 -1.56 -21.34
C GLU A 42 6.76 -2.57 -20.45
N GLU A 43 8.09 -2.58 -20.51
CA GLU A 43 8.94 -3.45 -19.70
C GLU A 43 8.82 -3.10 -18.21
N ALA A 44 8.84 -1.81 -17.86
CA ALA A 44 8.62 -1.34 -16.50
C ALA A 44 7.26 -1.81 -15.97
N THR A 45 6.21 -1.71 -16.79
CA THR A 45 4.86 -2.14 -16.42
C THR A 45 4.81 -3.64 -16.15
N PHE A 46 5.38 -4.45 -17.04
CA PHE A 46 5.45 -5.90 -16.88
C PHE A 46 6.23 -6.31 -15.63
N VAL A 47 7.39 -5.70 -15.40
CA VAL A 47 8.26 -5.97 -14.25
C VAL A 47 7.56 -5.60 -12.93
N VAL A 48 6.90 -4.44 -12.87
CA VAL A 48 6.12 -4.04 -11.68
C VAL A 48 4.94 -4.98 -11.44
N GLN A 49 4.18 -5.36 -12.47
CA GLN A 49 3.08 -6.32 -12.34
C GLN A 49 3.57 -7.68 -11.83
N ARG A 50 4.72 -8.15 -12.32
CA ARG A 50 5.37 -9.38 -11.85
C ARG A 50 5.78 -9.26 -10.38
N ALA A 51 6.35 -8.15 -9.97
CA ALA A 51 6.73 -7.91 -8.57
C ALA A 51 5.51 -7.83 -7.63
N MET A 52 4.41 -7.21 -8.07
CA MET A 52 3.16 -7.14 -7.31
C MET A 52 2.59 -8.52 -6.97
N ARG A 53 2.69 -9.48 -7.90
CA ARG A 53 2.26 -10.88 -7.64
C ARG A 53 3.08 -11.60 -6.57
N ARG A 54 4.23 -11.04 -6.18
CA ARG A 54 5.09 -11.57 -5.10
C ARG A 54 4.77 -10.95 -3.74
N VAL A 55 3.87 -9.96 -3.69
CA VAL A 55 3.34 -9.42 -2.44
C VAL A 55 2.20 -10.32 -2.00
N SER A 56 2.38 -10.98 -0.86
CA SER A 56 1.35 -11.88 -0.33
C SER A 56 0.23 -11.12 0.37
N GLU A 57 -0.97 -11.68 0.35
CA GLU A 57 -2.12 -11.14 1.07
C GLU A 57 -1.89 -11.15 2.59
N ASP A 58 -1.23 -12.19 3.11
CA ASP A 58 -0.84 -12.30 4.52
C ASP A 58 0.08 -11.15 4.97
N GLU A 59 1.06 -10.77 4.12
CA GLU A 59 1.92 -9.61 4.39
C GLU A 59 1.10 -8.31 4.47
N LEU A 60 0.10 -8.13 3.59
CA LEU A 60 -0.76 -6.94 3.61
C LEU A 60 -1.62 -6.89 4.88
N TYR A 61 -2.22 -8.02 5.27
CA TYR A 61 -2.97 -8.12 6.52
C TYR A 61 -2.12 -7.85 7.75
N ASP A 62 -0.88 -8.35 7.80
CA ASP A 62 0.02 -8.07 8.90
C ASP A 62 0.41 -6.58 8.98
N GLN A 63 0.62 -5.92 7.83
CA GLN A 63 0.93 -4.50 7.79
C GLN A 63 -0.27 -3.63 8.19
N LEU A 64 -1.49 -4.00 7.78
CA LEU A 64 -2.73 -3.39 8.28
C LEU A 64 -2.83 -3.48 9.80
N ARG A 65 -2.58 -4.67 10.35
CA ARG A 65 -2.62 -4.92 11.80
C ARG A 65 -1.61 -4.04 12.54
N LYS A 66 -0.38 -3.94 12.01
CA LYS A 66 0.67 -3.06 12.55
C LYS A 66 0.27 -1.58 12.49
N LEU A 67 -0.36 -1.15 11.41
CA LEU A 67 -0.83 0.22 11.26
C LEU A 67 -1.93 0.55 12.27
N ARG A 68 -2.89 -0.35 12.48
CA ARG A 68 -3.91 -0.22 13.54
C ARG A 68 -3.29 -0.11 14.95
N GLY A 69 -2.24 -0.88 15.22
CA GLY A 69 -1.50 -0.78 16.48
C GLY A 69 -0.79 0.58 16.63
N HIS A 70 -0.22 1.10 15.54
CA HIS A 70 0.44 2.41 15.52
C HIS A 70 -0.56 3.54 15.80
N THR A 71 -1.74 3.52 15.15
CA THR A 71 -2.80 4.51 15.39
C THR A 71 -3.45 4.38 16.77
N ALA A 72 -3.46 3.19 17.37
CA ALA A 72 -3.94 3.03 18.75
C ALA A 72 -2.95 3.61 19.79
N THR A 73 -1.66 3.62 19.46
CA THR A 73 -0.60 4.17 20.32
C THR A 73 -0.53 5.70 20.18
N THR A 74 -0.75 6.21 18.97
CA THR A 74 -0.85 7.63 18.66
C THR A 74 -2.31 8.04 18.80
N SER A 75 -2.77 8.35 20.01
CA SER A 75 -4.14 8.80 20.26
C SER A 75 -4.53 9.96 19.35
N LEU A 76 -5.20 9.69 18.21
CA LEU A 76 -6.02 10.59 17.40
C LEU A 76 -6.62 9.81 16.22
N GLN A 77 -7.93 9.58 16.33
CA GLN A 77 -8.91 9.30 15.26
C GLN A 77 -8.71 8.03 14.43
N SER A 78 -9.11 6.93 15.06
CA SER A 78 -9.51 5.68 14.43
C SER A 78 -10.78 5.89 13.61
N GLU A 79 -10.72 5.69 12.28
CA GLU A 79 -11.77 5.14 11.39
C GLU A 79 -11.34 5.37 9.93
N GLY A 80 -11.00 4.31 9.17
CA GLY A 80 -10.91 4.41 7.70
C GLY A 80 -9.83 3.59 6.99
N ILE A 81 -8.76 3.14 7.65
CA ILE A 81 -7.59 2.55 6.98
C ILE A 81 -7.86 1.18 6.27
N ILE A 82 -9.01 0.56 6.49
CA ILE A 82 -9.33 -0.80 6.02
C ILE A 82 -9.56 -0.87 4.49
N VAL A 83 -9.81 0.24 3.79
CA VAL A 83 -10.38 0.20 2.43
C VAL A 83 -9.36 0.12 1.28
N LEU A 84 -8.07 0.38 1.52
CA LEU A 84 -7.08 0.45 0.42
C LEU A 84 -6.67 -0.92 -0.17
N ILE A 85 -7.00 -2.04 0.49
CA ILE A 85 -6.51 -3.36 0.06
C ILE A 85 -7.46 -4.11 -0.87
N GLU A 86 -8.78 -3.89 -0.79
CA GLU A 86 -9.74 -4.62 -1.67
C GLU A 86 -9.72 -4.16 -3.14
N LYS A 87 -9.24 -2.94 -3.44
CA LYS A 87 -9.27 -2.40 -4.82
C LYS A 87 -7.94 -2.49 -5.60
N PHE A 88 -6.85 -2.86 -4.94
CA PHE A 88 -5.57 -3.10 -5.65
C PHE A 88 -5.37 -4.56 -6.05
N PHE A 89 -6.18 -5.48 -5.53
CA PHE A 89 -6.05 -6.93 -5.76
C PHE A 89 -7.23 -7.58 -6.50
N CYS A 90 -8.21 -6.80 -6.98
CA CYS A 90 -9.28 -7.24 -7.88
C CYS A 90 -9.07 -6.69 -9.30
#